data_AF-A0AA96RVP3-F1
#
_entry.id   AF-A0AA96RVP3-F1
#
_cell.length_a   1.000
_cell.length_b   1.000
_cell.length_c   1.000
_cell.angle_alpha   90.00
_cell.angle_beta   90.00
_cell.angle_gamma   90.00
#
_symmetry.space_group_name_H-M   'P 1'
#
loop_
_entity.id
_entity.type
_entity.pdbx_description
1 polymer ?
#
loop_
_entity_poly.entity_id
_entity_poly.type
_entity_poly.pdbx_seq_one_letter_code
_entity_poly.pdbx_strand_id
1 'polypeptide(L)' 'MAVTVRTETVKKMCQPHDTVHKGRKAPATVVPASWKLTPQQQAFIDVFAEDEPKKQ' A
#
# COMPACT_ATOMS: atom_id res chain seq x y z
N MET A 1 12.64 16.01 1.24
CA MET A 1 11.48 16.23 2.12
C MET A 1 11.33 14.99 3.00
N ALA A 2 11.08 15.10 4.31
CA ALA A 2 10.99 13.93 5.19
C ALA A 2 9.58 13.35 5.13
N VAL A 3 9.41 12.22 4.45
CA VAL A 3 8.12 11.50 4.39
C VAL A 3 7.95 10.76 5.72
N THR A 4 7.31 11.40 6.68
CA THR A 4 6.89 10.74 7.92
C THR A 4 5.72 9.82 7.60
N VAL A 5 6.01 8.51 7.51
CA VAL A 5 4.99 7.47 7.44
C VAL A 5 4.21 7.51 8.75
N ARG A 6 2.99 8.07 8.70
CA ARG A 6 2.04 8.01 9.80
C ARG A 6 1.54 6.58 9.93
N THR A 7 2.16 5.81 10.80
CA THR A 7 1.59 4.53 11.26
C THR A 7 0.42 4.83 12.19
N GLU A 8 -0.76 5.11 11.63
CA GLU A 8 -1.99 5.15 12.41
C GLU A 8 -2.28 3.73 12.89
N THR A 9 -2.20 3.52 14.20
CA THR A 9 -2.68 2.28 14.83
C THR A 9 -4.19 2.24 14.64
N VAL A 10 -4.64 1.47 13.65
CA VAL A 10 -6.06 1.23 13.36
C VAL A 10 -6.73 0.75 14.64
N LYS A 11 -7.51 1.63 15.28
CA LYS A 11 -8.35 1.27 16.41
C LYS A 11 -9.31 0.20 15.93
N LYS A 12 -9.20 -1.02 16.46
CA LYS A 12 -10.15 -2.09 16.16
C LYS A 12 -11.48 -1.76 16.84
N MET A 13 -12.35 -1.06 16.13
CA MET A 13 -13.77 -0.99 16.45
C MET A 13 -14.38 -2.36 16.11
N CYS A 14 -14.24 -3.34 17.01
CA CYS A 14 -15.02 -4.56 16.91
C CYS A 14 -16.01 -4.60 18.09
N GLN A 15 -17.30 -4.72 17.79
CA GLN A 15 -18.37 -4.86 18.77
C GLN A 15 -18.46 -6.32 19.26
N PRO A 16 -19.04 -6.58 20.45
CA PRO A 16 -19.12 -7.94 21.01
C PRO A 16 -19.86 -8.97 20.13
N HIS A 17 -20.69 -8.52 19.18
CA HIS A 17 -21.45 -9.37 18.26
C HIS A 17 -20.93 -9.32 16.82
N ASP A 18 -19.79 -8.66 16.58
CA ASP A 18 -19.14 -8.74 15.28
C ASP A 18 -18.70 -10.19 15.11
N THR A 19 -19.43 -10.92 14.27
CA THR A 19 -19.03 -12.25 13.85
C THR A 19 -17.65 -12.10 13.24
N VAL A 20 -16.63 -12.58 13.97
CA VAL A 20 -15.27 -12.64 13.46
C VAL A 20 -15.35 -13.57 12.27
N HIS A 21 -15.47 -13.01 11.06
CA HIS A 21 -15.41 -13.79 9.84
C HIS A 21 -14.08 -14.53 9.86
N LYS A 22 -14.07 -15.77 10.34
CA LYS A 22 -12.92 -16.69 10.41
C LYS A 22 -12.39 -17.07 9.02
N GLY A 23 -12.80 -16.35 7.98
CA GLY A 23 -12.42 -16.55 6.59
C GLY A 23 -11.82 -15.31 5.94
N ARG A 24 -11.64 -14.17 6.63
CA ARG A 24 -10.93 -13.05 6.02
C ARG A 24 -9.45 -13.40 5.98
N LYS A 25 -9.02 -13.96 4.84
CA LYS A 25 -7.60 -14.13 4.52
C LYS A 25 -6.91 -12.79 4.78
N ALA A 26 -5.74 -12.84 5.42
CA ALA A 26 -4.93 -11.64 5.62
C ALA A 26 -4.85 -10.88 4.28
N PRO A 27 -4.98 -9.54 4.28
CA PRO A 27 -4.85 -8.77 3.06
C PRO A 27 -3.59 -9.23 2.33
N ALA A 28 -3.69 -9.49 1.02
CA ALA A 28 -2.52 -9.82 0.23
C ALA A 28 -1.59 -8.60 0.26
N THR A 29 -0.59 -8.64 1.13
CA THR A 29 0.41 -7.57 1.28
C THR A 29 1.50 -7.66 0.22
N VAL A 30 1.45 -8.70 -0.62
CA VAL A 30 2.51 -9.03 -1.57
C VAL A 30 1.95 -8.95 -2.98
N VAL A 31 2.60 -8.15 -3.81
CA VAL A 31 2.39 -8.12 -5.25
C VAL A 31 2.87 -9.44 -5.86
N PRO A 32 2.05 -10.12 -6.68
CA PRO A 32 2.48 -11.33 -7.37
C PRO A 32 3.68 -11.07 -8.30
N ALA A 33 4.62 -12.02 -8.36
CA ALA A 33 5.80 -11.90 -9.24
C ALA A 33 5.45 -11.86 -10.74
N SER A 34 4.29 -12.42 -11.12
CA SER A 34 3.74 -12.39 -12.47
C SER A 34 3.13 -11.03 -12.85
N TRP A 35 3.01 -10.08 -11.92
CA TRP A 35 2.47 -8.77 -12.23
C TRP A 35 3.50 -7.95 -13.00
N LYS A 36 3.09 -7.48 -14.18
CA LYS A 36 3.92 -6.66 -15.06
C LYS A 36 3.14 -5.40 -15.40
N LEU A 37 3.80 -4.26 -15.27
CA LEU A 37 3.23 -2.98 -15.67
C LEU A 37 3.32 -2.85 -17.18
N THR A 38 2.25 -2.33 -17.79
CA THR A 38 2.32 -1.90 -19.18
C THR A 38 3.13 -0.61 -19.28
N PRO A 39 3.68 -0.28 -20.47
CA PRO A 39 4.41 0.97 -20.66
C PRO A 39 3.60 2.21 -20.26
N GLN A 40 2.28 2.22 -20.52
CA GLN A 40 1.40 3.32 -20.15
C GLN A 40 1.24 3.46 -18.62
N GLN A 41 1.12 2.33 -17.91
CA GLN A 41 1.00 2.34 -16.46
C GLN A 41 2.30 2.79 -15.79
N GLN A 42 3.45 2.37 -16.32
CA GLN A 42 4.74 2.83 -15.86
C GLN A 42 4.89 4.34 -16.08
N ALA A 43 4.56 4.83 -17.27
CA ALA A 43 4.58 6.27 -17.57
C ALA A 43 3.70 7.09 -16.63
N PHE A 44 2.52 6.56 -16.24
CA PHE A 44 1.67 7.21 -15.25
C PHE A 44 2.32 7.27 -13.87
N ILE A 45 3.03 6.21 -13.45
CA ILE A 45 3.77 6.21 -12.19
C ILE A 45 4.92 7.22 -12.24
N ASP A 46 5.65 7.25 -13.36
CA ASP A 46 6.80 8.14 -13.56
C ASP A 46 6.41 9.63 -13.48
N VAL A 47 5.20 10.00 -13.90
CA VAL A 47 4.66 11.37 -13.75
C VAL A 47 4.59 11.82 -12.28
N PHE A 48 4.35 10.90 -11.35
CA PHE A 48 4.24 11.18 -9.92
C PHE A 48 5.46 10.75 -9.13
N ALA A 49 6.45 10.14 -9.78
CA ALA A 49 7.70 9.74 -9.17
C ALA A 49 8.69 10.91 -9.03
N GLU A 50 8.16 12.13 -8.79
CA GLU A 50 8.89 13.39 -8.63
C GLU A 50 10.30 13.16 -8.04
N ASP A 51 11.27 13.45 -8.93
CA ASP A 51 12.72 13.35 -8.81
C ASP A 51 13.19 13.55 -7.35
N GLU A 52 13.64 12.49 -6.67
CA GLU A 52 14.45 12.68 -5.47
C GLU A 52 15.81 13.20 -5.96
N PRO A 53 16.16 14.49 -5.81
CA PRO A 53 17.50 14.91 -6.18
C PRO A 53 18.45 14.13 -5.29
N LYS A 54 19.27 13.27 -5.91
CA LYS A 54 20.43 12.65 -5.29
C LYS A 54 21.22 13.78 -4.63
N LYS A 55 21.09 13.92 -3.30
CA LYS A 55 21.97 14.78 -2.52
C LYS A 55 23.38 14.23 -2.70
N GLN A 56 24.20 14.97 -3.44
CA GLN A 56 25.66 14.86 -3.36
C GLN A 56 26.15 15.22 -1.95
#